data_AF-A0A7C6DIA6-F1
#
_entry.id   AF-A0A7C6DIA6-F1
#
_cell.length_a   1.000
_cell.length_b   1.000
_cell.length_c   1.000
_cell.angle_alpha   90.00
_cell.angle_beta   90.00
_cell.angle_gamma   90.00
#
_symmetry.space_group_name_H-M   'P 1'
#
loop_
_entity.id
_entity.type
_entity.pdbx_description
1 polymer ?
#
loop_
_entity_poly.entity_id
_entity_poly.type
_entity_poly.pdbx_seq_one_letter_code
_entity_poly.pdbx_strand_id
1 'polypeptide(L)'
;MNDLWVMFYFGHAWKPKAFDTFACSKDLVHWTRWQGPHLIEPSEPWDQTFAHKPWVLKWQGVVYHFYCAVGDQGRQIALATSHDVR
;
A
#
# COMPACT_ATOMS: atom_id res chain seq x y z
N MET A 1 20.97 -6.00 -1.66
CA MET A 1 19.81 -5.14 -2.00
C MET A 1 20.23 -3.75 -2.50
N ASN A 2 21.52 -3.45 -2.63
CA ASN A 2 22.00 -2.06 -2.71
C ASN A 2 21.59 -1.29 -3.97
N ASP A 3 21.08 -1.98 -5.00
CA ASP A 3 20.72 -1.36 -6.26
C ASP A 3 19.24 -1.58 -6.63
N LEU A 4 18.37 -1.90 -5.66
CA LEU A 4 16.95 -2.10 -5.92
C LEU A 4 16.11 -1.01 -5.26
N TRP A 5 15.53 -0.15 -6.09
CA TRP A 5 14.52 0.81 -5.69
C TRP A 5 13.15 0.13 -5.65
N VAL A 6 12.39 0.43 -4.60
CA VAL A 6 11.00 -0.03 -4.44
C VAL A 6 10.10 1.18 -4.42
N MET A 7 9.19 1.28 -5.38
CA MET A 7 8.15 2.30 -5.42
C MET A 7 6.84 1.69 -4.91
N PHE A 8 6.40 2.13 -3.74
CA PHE A 8 5.02 1.91 -3.32
C PHE A 8 4.11 2.91 -4.03
N TYR A 9 3.06 2.42 -4.68
CA TYR A 9 2.12 3.26 -5.42
C TYR A 9 0.69 2.72 -5.28
N PHE A 10 -0.29 3.57 -5.62
CA PHE A 10 -1.69 3.17 -5.64
C PHE A 10 -2.23 3.09 -7.07
N GLY A 11 -3.19 2.19 -7.27
CA GLY A 11 -3.98 2.12 -8.51
C GLY A 11 -5.40 2.61 -8.28
N HIS A 12 -5.95 3.32 -9.26
CA HIS A 12 -7.37 3.71 -9.31
C HIS A 12 -7.82 3.82 -10.78
N ALA A 13 -9.09 3.55 -11.05
CA ALA A 13 -9.74 3.67 -12.36
C ALA A 13 -9.37 2.64 -13.46
N TRP A 14 -8.33 1.80 -13.28
CA TRP A 14 -8.03 0.68 -14.22
C TRP A 14 -8.28 -0.72 -13.62
N LYS A 15 -8.68 -0.79 -12.35
CA LYS A 15 -9.15 -1.96 -11.62
C LYS A 15 -10.26 -1.50 -10.67
N PRO A 16 -11.13 -2.40 -10.16
CA PRO A 16 -12.12 -2.05 -9.16
C PRO A 16 -11.50 -1.39 -7.93
N LYS A 17 -12.22 -0.44 -7.34
CA LYS A 17 -11.82 0.30 -6.13
C LYS A 17 -10.45 0.99 -6.28
N ALA A 18 -9.77 1.21 -5.16
CA ALA A 18 -8.39 1.72 -5.11
C ALA A 18 -7.62 0.89 -4.09
N PHE A 19 -6.37 0.59 -4.41
CA PHE A 19 -5.51 -0.36 -3.71
C PHE A 19 -4.05 0.12 -3.76
N ASP A 20 -3.21 -0.37 -2.86
CA ASP A 20 -1.77 -0.17 -2.88
C ASP A 20 -1.02 -1.42 -3.36
N THR A 21 0.07 -1.19 -4.06
CA THR A 21 1.00 -2.23 -4.51
C THR A 21 2.41 -1.64 -4.67
N PHE A 22 3.33 -2.38 -5.28
CA PHE A 22 4.68 -1.90 -5.52
C PHE A 22 5.23 -2.29 -6.89
N ALA A 23 6.28 -1.59 -7.31
CA ALA A 23 7.13 -1.95 -8.43
C ALA A 23 8.59 -1.78 -8.01
N CYS A 24 9.49 -2.51 -8.68
CA CYS A 24 10.92 -2.42 -8.43
C CYS A 24 11.68 -1.93 -9.66
N SER A 25 12.75 -1.19 -9.45
CA SER A 25 13.64 -0.71 -10.50
C SER A 25 15.10 -0.75 -10.04
N LYS A 26 16.03 -0.90 -10.99
CA LYS A 26 17.46 -0.75 -10.75
C LYS A 26 18.01 0.60 -11.20
N ASP A 27 17.24 1.36 -11.98
CA ASP A 27 17.70 2.59 -12.66
C ASP A 27 16.73 3.78 -12.54
N LEU A 28 15.66 3.64 -11.76
CA LEU A 28 14.58 4.62 -11.57
C LEU A 28 13.74 4.90 -12.83
N VAL A 29 14.01 4.26 -13.96
CA VAL A 29 13.35 4.49 -15.26
C VAL A 29 12.51 3.29 -15.67
N HIS A 30 13.08 2.09 -15.63
CA HIS A 30 12.40 0.85 -16.00
C HIS A 30 11.87 0.15 -14.76
N TRP A 31 10.55 -0.05 -14.70
CA TRP A 31 9.85 -0.57 -13.52
C TRP A 31 9.22 -1.93 -13.80
N THR A 32 9.59 -2.92 -12.99
CA THR A 32 8.95 -4.23 -12.97
C THR A 32 7.82 -4.20 -11.94
N ARG A 33 6.57 -4.30 -12.41
CA ARG A 33 5.38 -4.32 -11.55
C ARG A 33 5.26 -5.63 -10.78
N TRP A 34 4.78 -5.57 -9.56
CA TRP A 34 4.35 -6.75 -8.81
C TRP A 34 3.15 -7.42 -9.47
N GLN A 35 3.20 -8.74 -9.62
CA GLN A 35 2.17 -9.54 -10.30
C GLN A 35 1.33 -10.38 -9.33
N GLY A 36 1.60 -10.33 -8.03
CA GLY A 36 0.84 -11.03 -7.00
C GLY A 36 -0.29 -10.18 -6.39
N PRO A 37 -0.75 -10.55 -5.18
CA PRO A 37 -1.81 -9.82 -4.47
C PRO A 37 -1.47 -8.35 -4.18
N HIS A 38 -2.50 -7.53 -4.01
CA HIS A 38 -2.34 -6.15 -3.54
C HIS A 38 -1.75 -6.13 -2.13
N LEU A 39 -0.98 -5.08 -1.80
CA LEU A 39 -0.44 -4.92 -0.45
C LEU A 39 -1.54 -4.48 0.52
N ILE A 40 -2.38 -3.56 0.06
CA ILE A 40 -3.57 -3.06 0.76
C ILE A 40 -4.69 -2.99 -0.27
N GLU A 41 -5.86 -3.50 0.08
CA GLU A 41 -7.10 -3.35 -0.67
C GLU A 41 -8.28 -3.28 0.32
N PRO A 42 -9.44 -2.72 -0.08
CA PRO A 42 -10.59 -2.60 0.81
C PRO A 42 -11.04 -3.93 1.41
N SER A 43 -11.04 -4.02 2.73
CA SER A 43 -11.36 -5.25 3.49
C SER A 43 -12.18 -5.00 4.74
N GLU A 44 -12.29 -3.75 5.20
CA GLU A 44 -12.89 -3.37 6.47
C GLU A 44 -13.92 -2.24 6.29
N PRO A 45 -14.87 -2.03 7.23
CA PRO A 45 -15.92 -1.01 7.07
C PRO A 45 -15.38 0.41 6.84
N TRP A 46 -14.28 0.77 7.51
CA TRP A 46 -13.67 2.09 7.42
C TRP A 46 -12.89 2.33 6.12
N ASP A 47 -12.56 1.28 5.36
CA ASP A 47 -11.85 1.37 4.07
C ASP A 47 -12.62 0.78 2.88
N GLN A 48 -13.86 0.36 3.09
CA GLN A 48 -14.68 -0.42 2.14
C GLN A 48 -14.82 0.18 0.74
N THR A 49 -14.68 1.51 0.62
CA THR A 49 -14.70 2.23 -0.67
C THR A 49 -13.31 2.21 -1.31
N PHE A 50 -12.29 2.70 -0.59
CA PHE A 50 -10.91 2.82 -1.07
C PHE A 50 -9.89 2.60 0.06
N ALA A 51 -8.80 1.89 -0.24
CA ALA A 51 -7.66 1.70 0.65
C ALA A 51 -6.38 1.94 -0.17
N HIS A 52 -5.80 3.14 -0.07
CA HIS A 52 -4.85 3.63 -1.08
C HIS A 52 -3.91 4.73 -0.55
N LYS A 53 -2.86 5.07 -1.30
CA LYS A 53 -1.87 6.14 -1.04
C LYS A 53 -0.86 5.72 0.04
N PRO A 54 0.13 4.89 -0.33
CA PRO A 54 1.00 4.24 0.63
C PRO A 54 2.05 5.20 1.21
N TRP A 55 2.28 5.08 2.51
CA TRP A 55 3.50 5.55 3.17
C TRP A 55 4.03 4.45 4.09
N VAL A 56 5.22 3.93 3.78
CA VAL A 56 5.74 2.70 4.41
C VAL A 56 6.99 3.00 5.23
N LEU A 57 7.00 2.53 6.47
CA LEU A 57 8.11 2.63 7.41
C LEU A 57 8.50 1.23 7.89
N LYS A 58 9.79 0.98 8.05
CA LYS A 58 10.28 -0.19 8.79
C LYS A 58 10.99 0.29 10.04
N TRP A 59 10.47 -0.06 11.21
CA TRP A 59 11.01 0.37 12.49
C TRP A 59 11.03 -0.80 13.47
N GLN A 60 12.18 -1.01 14.13
CA GLN A 60 12.38 -2.09 15.12
C GLN A 60 11.86 -3.47 14.67
N GLY A 61 12.08 -3.81 13.39
CA GLY A 61 11.67 -5.11 12.82
C GLY A 61 10.22 -5.17 12.30
N VAL A 62 9.39 -4.17 12.56
CA VAL A 62 7.99 -4.10 12.10
C VAL A 62 7.87 -3.20 10.88
N VAL A 63 7.08 -3.63 9.88
CA VAL A 63 6.66 -2.77 8.77
C VAL A 63 5.33 -2.11 9.13
N TYR A 64 5.25 -0.80 8.95
CA TYR A 64 4.07 0.03 9.14
C TYR A 64 3.68 0.63 7.79
N HIS A 65 2.52 0.25 7.26
CA HIS A 65 1.97 0.77 6.01
C HIS A 65 0.80 1.69 6.34
N PHE A 66 1.06 2.99 6.35
CA PHE A 66 0.04 4.02 6.46
C PHE A 66 -0.64 4.21 5.11
N TYR A 67 -1.97 4.30 5.11
CA TYR A 67 -2.75 4.50 3.88
C TYR A 67 -3.99 5.36 4.15
N CYS A 68 -4.56 5.92 3.09
CA CYS A 68 -5.84 6.61 3.11
C CYS A 68 -6.98 5.59 2.99
N ALA A 69 -7.73 5.42 4.08
CA ALA A 69 -8.96 4.64 4.13
C ALA A 69 -10.17 5.54 3.80
N VAL A 70 -11.08 5.03 2.98
CA VAL A 70 -12.36 5.65 2.65
C VAL A 70 -13.47 4.65 2.83
N GLY A 71 -14.40 4.93 3.74
CA GLY A 71 -15.46 4.00 4.11
C GLY A 71 -16.61 4.67 4.82
N ASP A 72 -17.26 3.92 5.72
CA ASP A 72 -18.40 4.41 6.52
C ASP A 72 -18.04 5.54 7.50
N GLN A 73 -16.75 5.70 7.81
CA GLN A 73 -16.22 6.72 8.71
C GLN A 73 -15.65 7.96 7.99
N GLY A 74 -15.85 8.06 6.67
CA GLY A 74 -15.35 9.19 5.88
C GLY A 74 -13.96 8.90 5.29
N ARG A 75 -13.06 9.88 5.34
CA ARG A 75 -11.69 9.78 4.78
C ARG A 75 -10.67 10.02 5.89
N GLN A 76 -9.87 9.01 6.17
CA GLN A 76 -8.90 9.02 7.26
C GLN A 76 -7.56 8.37 6.87
N ILE A 77 -6.58 8.48 7.77
CA ILE A 77 -5.34 7.70 7.72
C ILE A 77 -5.54 6.45 8.58
N ALA A 78 -5.28 5.28 8.00
CA ALA A 78 -5.29 3.98 8.67
C ALA A 78 -3.89 3.34 8.59
N LEU A 79 -3.70 2.25 9.33
CA LEU A 79 -2.42 1.57 9.49
C LEU A 79 -2.59 0.05 9.37
N ALA A 80 -1.75 -0.57 8.56
CA ALA A 80 -1.51 -2.01 8.56
C ALA A 80 -0.07 -2.32 9.01
N THR A 81 0.13 -3.46 9.69
CA THR A 81 1.44 -3.87 10.21
C THR A 81 1.80 -5.30 9.80
N SER A 82 3.11 -5.59 9.68
CA SER A 82 3.59 -6.94 9.32
C SER A 82 3.39 -8.00 10.42
N HIS A 83 3.19 -7.57 11.65
CA HIS A 83 2.84 -8.39 12.81
C HIS A 83 1.75 -7.67 13.60
N ASP A 84 1.00 -8.41 14.41
CA ASP A 84 0.10 -7.78 15.38
C ASP A 84 0.93 -6.99 16.39
N VAL A 85 0.53 -5.74 16.61
CA VAL A 85 1.18 -4.78 17.52
C VAL A 85 0.19 -4.27 18.58
N ARG A 86 -0.99 -4.90 18.68
CA ARG A 86 -2.00 -4.62 19.70
C ARG A 86 -1.69 -5.32 21.01
#